data_AF-A0A526YVA3-F1
#
_entry.id   AF-A0A526YVA3-F1
#
_cell.length_a   1.000
_cell.length_b   1.000
_cell.length_c   1.000
_cell.angle_alpha   90.00
_cell.angle_beta   90.00
_cell.angle_gamma   90.00
#
_symmetry.space_group_name_H-M   'P 1'
#
loop_
_entity.id
_entity.type
_entity.pdbx_description
1 polymer ?
#
loop_
_entity_poly.entity_id
_entity_poly.type
_entity_poly.pdbx_seq_one_letter_code
_entity_poly.pdbx_strand_id
1 'polypeptide(L)'
;VDGAKIFPQPPGTLPDRYEDSFDVAEYVERAKRGVTPFLAIPELQAGVKGLEATRRIDFEDWLDAQRLDAVVFPAVADVGPADADVNEASAGLAWRNGTWVANGNLVPRHLGIPTVTVPMGAMADIGMPVGLTFAGKAYDD
;
A
#
# COMPACT_ATOMS: atom_id res chain seq x y z
N VAL A 1 -17.28 -8.96 -19.45
CA VAL A 1 -17.30 -8.16 -18.21
C VAL A 1 -17.75 -6.75 -18.56
N ASP A 2 -18.59 -6.15 -17.73
CA ASP A 2 -19.10 -4.78 -17.88
C ASP A 2 -18.30 -3.87 -16.93
N GLY A 3 -17.46 -2.99 -17.48
CA GLY A 3 -16.54 -2.16 -16.70
C GLY A 3 -17.25 -1.19 -15.76
N ALA A 4 -18.38 -0.62 -16.19
CA ALA A 4 -19.16 0.35 -15.40
C ALA A 4 -19.76 -0.26 -14.11
N LYS A 5 -19.75 -1.58 -13.98
CA LYS A 5 -20.20 -2.29 -12.78
C LYS A 5 -19.06 -2.64 -11.81
N ILE A 6 -17.82 -2.27 -12.13
CA ILE A 6 -16.64 -2.47 -11.29
C ILE A 6 -16.43 -1.20 -10.48
N PHE A 7 -16.52 -1.29 -9.15
CA PHE A 7 -16.42 -0.16 -8.21
C PHE A 7 -17.30 1.06 -8.59
N PRO A 8 -18.62 0.89 -8.81
CA PRO A 8 -19.48 2.04 -9.09
C PRO A 8 -19.53 2.96 -7.87
N GLN A 9 -19.46 4.27 -8.11
CA GLN A 9 -19.58 5.29 -7.07
C GLN A 9 -20.99 5.25 -6.45
N PRO A 10 -21.14 4.99 -5.15
CA PRO A 10 -22.44 5.00 -4.49
C PRO A 10 -23.05 6.41 -4.51
N PRO A 11 -24.38 6.55 -4.62
CA PRO A 11 -25.00 7.87 -4.59
C PRO A 11 -24.71 8.62 -3.27
N GLY A 12 -24.24 9.86 -3.39
CA GLY A 12 -23.96 10.73 -2.25
C GLY A 12 -22.53 10.65 -1.70
N THR A 13 -21.67 9.78 -2.26
CA THR A 13 -20.24 9.78 -1.92
C THR A 13 -19.51 10.96 -2.53
N LEU A 14 -18.43 11.36 -1.88
CA LEU A 14 -17.47 12.32 -2.40
C LEU A 14 -16.76 11.72 -3.61
N PRO A 15 -16.32 12.56 -4.57
CA PRO A 15 -15.46 12.11 -5.66
C PRO A 15 -14.15 11.51 -5.14
N ASP A 16 -13.65 10.48 -5.83
CA ASP A 16 -12.34 9.91 -5.55
C ASP A 16 -11.23 10.96 -5.67
N ARG A 17 -10.28 10.92 -4.73
CA ARG A 17 -9.10 11.82 -4.69
C ARG A 17 -7.86 11.21 -5.32
N TYR A 18 -8.00 10.13 -6.07
CA TYR A 18 -6.89 9.58 -6.83
C TYR A 18 -6.59 10.49 -8.03
N GLU A 19 -5.93 11.62 -7.79
CA GLU A 19 -5.41 12.51 -8.83
C GLU A 19 -4.60 11.67 -9.83
N ASP A 20 -5.03 11.62 -11.09
CA ASP A 20 -4.43 10.89 -12.21
C ASP A 20 -4.35 9.35 -12.12
N SER A 21 -5.14 8.70 -11.25
CA SER A 21 -5.21 7.22 -11.24
C SER A 21 -6.10 6.67 -12.35
N PHE A 22 -5.74 5.48 -12.82
CA PHE A 22 -6.50 4.74 -13.84
C PHE A 22 -7.80 4.20 -13.25
N ASP A 23 -8.92 4.46 -13.92
CA ASP A 23 -10.20 3.82 -13.60
C ASP A 23 -10.11 2.32 -13.92
N VAL A 24 -10.38 1.48 -12.92
CA VAL A 24 -10.35 0.02 -13.03
C VAL A 24 -11.37 -0.47 -14.07
N ALA A 25 -12.45 0.27 -14.31
CA ALA A 25 -13.39 -0.03 -15.38
C ALA A 25 -12.72 -0.07 -16.76
N GLU A 26 -11.69 0.76 -17.01
CA GLU A 26 -10.95 0.79 -18.27
C GLU A 26 -10.12 -0.48 -18.51
N TYR A 27 -9.81 -1.23 -17.44
CA TYR A 27 -9.01 -2.46 -17.56
C TYR A 27 -9.76 -3.52 -18.37
N VAL A 28 -11.10 -3.49 -18.36
CA VAL A 28 -11.94 -4.38 -19.18
C VAL A 28 -11.68 -4.12 -20.67
N GLU A 29 -11.67 -2.86 -21.10
CA GLU A 29 -11.43 -2.50 -22.50
C GLU A 29 -9.96 -2.70 -22.89
N ARG A 30 -9.03 -2.47 -21.97
CA ARG A 30 -7.62 -2.82 -22.18
C ARG A 30 -7.44 -4.34 -22.37
N ALA A 31 -8.08 -5.17 -21.55
CA ALA A 31 -8.01 -6.62 -21.67
C ALA A 31 -8.62 -7.12 -22.99
N LYS A 32 -9.75 -6.56 -23.42
CA LYS A 32 -10.40 -6.90 -24.72
C LYS A 32 -9.51 -6.57 -25.92
N ARG A 33 -8.77 -5.45 -25.88
CA ARG A 33 -7.81 -5.06 -26.93
C ARG A 33 -6.57 -5.96 -26.97
N GLY A 34 -6.37 -6.78 -25.95
CA GLY A 34 -5.16 -7.56 -25.75
C GLY A 34 -4.09 -6.76 -25.01
N VAL A 35 -3.29 -7.47 -24.22
CA VAL A 35 -2.15 -6.92 -23.50
C VAL A 35 -0.87 -7.61 -23.97
N THR A 36 0.25 -6.90 -23.91
CA THR A 36 1.57 -7.47 -24.21
C THR A 36 1.78 -8.70 -23.31
N PRO A 37 2.12 -9.87 -23.88
CA PRO A 37 2.46 -11.04 -23.08
C PRO A 37 3.58 -10.70 -22.10
N PHE A 38 3.48 -11.22 -20.87
CA PHE A 38 4.42 -10.92 -19.79
C PHE A 38 5.89 -11.05 -20.22
N LEU A 39 6.25 -12.18 -20.83
CA LEU A 39 7.62 -12.46 -21.30
C LEU A 39 8.07 -11.61 -22.51
N ALA A 40 7.16 -10.86 -23.13
CA ALA A 40 7.45 -9.97 -24.24
C ALA A 40 7.63 -8.51 -23.82
N ILE A 41 7.50 -8.18 -22.53
CA ILE A 41 7.77 -6.85 -21.99
C ILE A 41 9.29 -6.65 -21.90
N PRO A 42 9.90 -5.75 -22.70
CA PRO A 42 11.37 -5.67 -22.82
C PRO A 42 12.09 -5.38 -21.50
N GLU A 43 11.52 -4.50 -20.67
CA GLU A 43 12.13 -4.03 -19.43
C GLU A 43 11.85 -4.95 -18.24
N LEU A 44 10.98 -5.96 -18.38
CA LEU A 44 10.48 -6.75 -17.25
C LEU A 44 11.61 -7.42 -16.47
N GLN A 45 12.55 -8.08 -17.16
CA GLN A 45 13.67 -8.75 -16.50
C GLN A 45 14.53 -7.75 -15.71
N ALA A 46 14.83 -6.59 -16.31
CA ALA A 46 15.63 -5.56 -15.66
C ALA A 46 14.87 -4.93 -14.48
N GLY A 47 13.57 -4.70 -14.63
CA GLY A 47 12.70 -4.17 -13.58
C GLY A 47 12.64 -5.06 -12.36
N VAL A 48 12.39 -6.36 -12.53
CA VAL A 48 12.36 -7.32 -11.40
C VAL A 48 13.72 -7.41 -10.70
N LYS A 49 14.82 -7.46 -11.46
CA LYS A 49 16.17 -7.40 -10.87
C LYS A 49 16.44 -6.09 -10.13
N GLY A 50 15.89 -4.98 -10.63
CA GLY A 50 15.94 -3.67 -9.99
C GLY A 50 15.25 -3.67 -8.64
N LEU A 51 14.03 -4.23 -8.53
CA LEU A 51 13.30 -4.32 -7.26
C LEU A 51 14.09 -5.09 -6.20
N GLU A 52 14.68 -6.23 -6.56
CA GLU A 52 15.52 -7.02 -5.65
C GLU A 52 16.79 -6.25 -5.24
N ALA A 53 17.44 -5.56 -6.18
CA ALA A 53 18.62 -4.76 -5.89
C ALA A 53 18.30 -3.59 -4.95
N THR A 54 17.16 -2.92 -5.14
CA THR A 54 16.67 -1.85 -4.26
C THR A 54 16.40 -2.38 -2.86
N ARG A 55 15.71 -3.53 -2.71
CA ARG A 55 15.53 -4.16 -1.38
C ARG A 55 16.88 -4.40 -0.71
N ARG A 56 17.82 -5.03 -1.42
CA ARG A 56 19.13 -5.38 -0.87
C ARG A 56 19.90 -4.15 -0.41
N ILE A 57 20.02 -3.13 -1.25
CA ILE A 57 20.86 -1.95 -0.96
C ILE A 57 20.21 -1.07 0.11
N ASP A 58 18.94 -0.71 -0.06
CA ASP A 58 18.31 0.33 0.77
C ASP A 58 17.78 -0.23 2.09
N PHE A 59 17.63 -1.55 2.21
CA PHE A 59 17.09 -2.19 3.41
C PHE A 59 18.06 -3.20 4.04
N GLU A 60 18.48 -4.25 3.32
CA GLU A 60 19.27 -5.35 3.91
C GLU A 60 20.71 -4.93 4.26
N ASP A 61 21.44 -4.34 3.31
CA ASP A 61 22.80 -3.83 3.49
C ASP A 61 22.82 -2.69 4.53
N TRP A 62 21.75 -1.88 4.55
CA TRP A 62 21.58 -0.84 5.56
C TRP A 62 21.37 -1.43 6.96
N LEU A 63 20.51 -2.43 7.13
CA LEU A 63 20.32 -3.14 8.41
C LEU A 63 21.65 -3.71 8.92
N ASP A 64 22.43 -4.34 8.04
CA ASP A 64 23.75 -4.87 8.38
C ASP A 64 24.73 -3.77 8.80
N ALA A 65 24.80 -2.68 8.04
CA ALA A 65 25.65 -1.54 8.35
C ALA A 65 25.29 -0.88 9.69
N GLN A 66 24.00 -0.84 10.03
CA GLN A 66 23.51 -0.30 11.30
C GLN A 66 23.49 -1.34 12.44
N ARG A 67 23.80 -2.61 12.14
CA ARG A 67 23.72 -3.75 13.08
C ARG A 67 22.33 -3.88 13.72
N LEU A 68 21.29 -3.76 12.90
CA LEU A 68 19.89 -3.88 13.29
C LEU A 68 19.34 -5.23 12.83
N ASP A 69 18.62 -5.91 13.73
CA ASP A 69 17.95 -7.17 13.40
C ASP A 69 16.62 -6.95 12.66
N ALA A 70 15.95 -5.82 12.91
CA ALA A 70 14.67 -5.47 12.30
C ALA A 70 14.38 -3.96 12.38
N VAL A 71 13.42 -3.51 11.57
CA VAL A 71 12.77 -2.19 11.72
C VAL A 71 11.39 -2.39 12.34
N VAL A 72 11.04 -1.57 13.33
CA VAL A 72 9.77 -1.67 14.06
C VAL A 72 9.05 -0.32 14.07
N PHE A 73 7.78 -0.31 13.70
CA PHE A 73 6.99 0.92 13.57
C PHE A 73 5.49 0.67 13.79
N PRO A 74 4.71 1.66 14.24
CA PRO A 74 3.25 1.55 14.29
C PRO A 74 2.68 1.21 12.91
N ALA A 75 1.73 0.29 12.84
CA ALA A 75 1.18 -0.19 11.57
C ALA A 75 0.48 0.93 10.77
N VAL A 76 -0.18 1.85 11.47
CA VAL A 76 -0.86 3.03 10.91
C VAL A 76 -0.54 4.25 11.79
N ALA A 77 -0.62 5.44 11.20
CA ALA A 77 -0.43 6.70 11.92
C ALA A 77 -1.72 7.19 12.61
N ASP A 78 -2.89 6.86 12.05
CA ASP A 78 -4.21 7.25 12.58
C ASP A 78 -5.29 6.32 12.02
N VAL A 79 -6.56 6.52 12.42
CA VAL A 79 -7.74 5.82 11.90
C VAL A 79 -8.73 6.83 11.30
N GLY A 80 -9.13 6.60 10.05
CA GLY A 80 -10.10 7.46 9.37
C GLY A 80 -11.48 7.40 10.03
N PRO A 81 -12.20 8.54 10.16
CA PRO A 81 -13.58 8.53 10.60
C PRO A 81 -14.48 7.72 9.65
N ALA A 82 -15.53 7.11 10.20
CA ALA A 82 -16.39 6.20 9.45
C ALA A 82 -17.23 6.87 8.35
N ASP A 83 -17.41 8.19 8.40
CA ASP A 83 -18.19 8.98 7.43
C ASP A 83 -17.29 9.67 6.36
N ALA A 84 -16.03 9.24 6.24
CA ALA A 84 -15.05 9.82 5.32
C ALA A 84 -15.41 9.70 3.83
N ASP A 85 -16.37 8.86 3.46
CA ASP A 85 -16.89 8.72 2.11
C ASP A 85 -17.89 9.83 1.72
N VAL A 86 -18.51 10.50 2.70
CA VAL A 86 -19.56 11.52 2.47
C VAL A 86 -19.25 12.88 3.10
N ASN A 87 -18.27 12.95 4.02
CA ASN A 87 -17.91 14.16 4.76
C ASN A 87 -16.51 14.64 4.40
N GLU A 88 -16.39 15.84 3.81
CA GLU A 88 -15.11 16.37 3.31
C GLU A 88 -14.03 16.52 4.39
N ALA A 89 -14.42 16.88 5.63
CA ALA A 89 -13.49 17.04 6.73
C ALA A 89 -12.94 15.68 7.18
N SER A 90 -13.83 14.68 7.33
CA SER A 90 -13.46 13.30 7.64
C SER A 90 -12.60 12.68 6.53
N ALA A 91 -12.96 12.92 5.26
CA ALA A 91 -12.16 12.52 4.11
C ALA A 91 -10.75 13.12 4.18
N GLY A 92 -10.64 14.40 4.53
CA GLY A 92 -9.36 15.08 4.71
C GLY A 92 -8.46 14.45 5.77
N LEU A 93 -9.02 13.79 6.78
CA LEU A 93 -8.27 13.00 7.77
C LEU A 93 -7.89 11.63 7.22
N ALA A 94 -8.86 10.91 6.64
CA ALA A 94 -8.67 9.56 6.13
C ALA A 94 -7.65 9.48 4.98
N TRP A 95 -7.52 10.55 4.17
CA TRP A 95 -6.59 10.62 3.04
C TRP A 95 -5.16 11.05 3.41
N ARG A 96 -4.84 11.21 4.69
CA ARG A 96 -3.47 11.55 5.12
C ARG A 96 -2.52 10.37 4.95
N ASN A 97 -1.27 10.68 4.63
CA ASN A 97 -0.22 9.69 4.55
C ASN A 97 -0.04 8.98 5.91
N GLY A 98 0.01 7.64 5.90
CA GLY A 98 0.00 6.81 7.11
C GLY A 98 -1.39 6.46 7.64
N THR A 99 -2.46 7.07 7.12
CA THR A 99 -3.88 6.75 7.45
C THR A 99 -4.59 6.09 6.28
N TRP A 100 -4.47 6.66 5.07
CA TRP A 100 -5.13 6.14 3.86
C TRP A 100 -4.60 4.75 3.45
N VAL A 101 -3.34 4.52 3.77
CA VAL A 101 -2.57 3.29 3.62
C VAL A 101 -1.65 3.21 4.84
N ALA A 102 -1.38 1.99 5.29
CA ALA A 102 -0.46 1.70 6.38
C ALA A 102 0.92 2.34 6.18
N ASN A 103 1.62 2.57 7.30
CA ASN A 103 2.97 3.13 7.28
C ASN A 103 3.90 2.27 6.40
N GLY A 104 4.65 2.94 5.51
CA GLY A 104 5.48 2.30 4.49
C GLY A 104 4.93 2.40 3.06
N ASN A 105 3.65 2.75 2.89
CA ASN A 105 3.01 2.86 1.57
C ASN A 105 3.24 1.60 0.72
N LEU A 106 3.70 1.73 -0.53
CA LEU A 106 3.91 0.60 -1.43
C LEU A 106 5.20 -0.17 -1.13
N VAL A 107 6.16 0.42 -0.41
CA VAL A 107 7.55 -0.06 -0.33
C VAL A 107 7.65 -1.51 0.18
N PRO A 108 7.03 -1.89 1.31
CA PRO A 108 7.16 -3.26 1.81
C PRO A 108 6.70 -4.33 0.81
N ARG A 109 5.68 -3.99 0.00
CA ARG A 109 5.10 -4.92 -0.98
C ARG A 109 5.87 -4.90 -2.30
N HIS A 110 6.21 -3.73 -2.81
CA HIS A 110 7.00 -3.60 -4.05
C HIS A 110 8.37 -4.28 -3.94
N LEU A 111 9.00 -4.21 -2.76
CA LEU A 111 10.34 -4.74 -2.56
C LEU A 111 10.35 -6.16 -1.99
N GLY A 112 9.20 -6.72 -1.60
CA GLY A 112 9.13 -8.04 -0.99
C GLY A 112 9.77 -8.13 0.40
N ILE A 113 9.58 -7.09 1.23
CA ILE A 113 10.10 -7.06 2.61
C ILE A 113 9.10 -7.77 3.54
N PRO A 114 9.46 -8.89 4.19
CA PRO A 114 8.54 -9.60 5.07
C PRO A 114 8.20 -8.77 6.32
N THR A 115 6.96 -8.91 6.77
CA THR A 115 6.45 -8.15 7.92
C THR A 115 5.53 -8.99 8.80
N VAL A 116 5.70 -8.88 10.12
CA VAL A 116 4.76 -9.42 11.12
C VAL A 116 4.18 -8.26 11.91
N THR A 117 2.86 -8.25 12.09
CA THR A 117 2.16 -7.22 12.90
C THR A 117 1.50 -7.85 14.10
N VAL A 118 1.73 -7.27 15.27
CA VAL A 118 1.13 -7.68 16.55
C VAL A 118 0.34 -6.54 17.17
N PRO A 119 -0.59 -6.79 18.10
CA PRO A 119 -1.30 -5.71 18.79
C PRO A 119 -0.33 -4.84 19.62
N MET A 120 -0.34 -3.53 19.38
CA MET A 120 0.42 -2.55 20.18
C MET A 120 -0.41 -2.07 21.38
N GLY A 121 -1.74 -2.05 21.24
CA GLY A 121 -2.68 -1.61 22.26
C GLY A 121 -3.92 -0.94 21.65
N ALA A 122 -4.67 -0.23 22.48
CA ALA A 122 -5.80 0.61 22.06
C ALA A 122 -5.50 2.09 22.37
N MET A 123 -5.88 2.98 21.46
CA MET A 123 -5.78 4.43 21.64
C MET A 123 -6.68 4.84 22.81
N ALA A 124 -6.13 5.55 23.80
CA ALA A 124 -6.83 5.81 25.07
C ALA A 124 -8.05 6.75 24.93
N ASP A 125 -8.06 7.59 23.91
CA ASP A 125 -9.06 8.61 23.62
C ASP A 125 -10.27 8.06 22.83
N ILE A 126 -10.05 7.17 21.86
CA ILE A 126 -11.11 6.64 20.97
C ILE A 126 -11.31 5.13 21.05
N GLY A 127 -10.48 4.42 21.83
CA GLY A 127 -10.60 2.98 22.05
C GLY A 127 -10.24 2.09 20.86
N MET A 128 -9.78 2.67 19.74
CA MET A 128 -9.44 1.92 18.53
C MET A 128 -8.10 1.19 18.68
N PRO A 129 -7.99 -0.08 18.24
CA PRO A 129 -6.73 -0.81 18.31
C PRO A 129 -5.73 -0.30 17.27
N VAL A 130 -4.43 -0.39 17.61
CA VAL A 130 -3.33 -0.13 16.69
C VAL A 130 -2.30 -1.25 16.78
N GLY A 131 -1.75 -1.64 15.63
CA GLY A 131 -0.71 -2.67 15.52
C GLY A 131 0.70 -2.11 15.60
N LEU A 132 1.66 -2.95 15.96
CA LEU A 132 3.10 -2.74 15.84
C LEU A 132 3.64 -3.70 14.78
N THR A 133 4.26 -3.16 13.74
CA THR A 133 4.80 -3.92 12.61
C THR A 133 6.31 -4.07 12.75
N PHE A 134 6.79 -5.30 12.60
CA PHE A 134 8.20 -5.67 12.49
C PHE A 134 8.49 -5.99 11.03
N ALA A 135 9.56 -5.44 10.48
CA ALA A 135 10.04 -5.70 9.13
C ALA A 135 11.47 -6.23 9.18
N GLY A 136 11.71 -7.37 8.53
CA GLY A 136 12.98 -8.09 8.50
C GLY A 136 13.50 -8.31 7.08
N LYS A 137 14.69 -8.89 6.96
CA LYS A 137 15.30 -9.20 5.66
C LYS A 137 14.46 -10.21 4.88
N ALA A 138 14.54 -10.22 3.55
CA ALA A 138 13.81 -11.20 2.78
C ALA A 138 14.18 -12.65 3.15
N TYR A 139 13.17 -13.52 3.18
CA TYR A 139 13.28 -14.93 3.52
C TYR A 139 13.69 -15.24 4.97
N ASP A 140 13.54 -14.26 5.86
CA ASP A 140 13.78 -14.37 7.31
C ASP A 140 12.45 -14.27 8.09
N ASP A 141 11.39 -14.87 7.52
CA ASP A 141 10.02 -14.92 8.04
C ASP A 141 9.85 -15.77 9.31
#